data_AF-A0A7S1WX46-F1
#
_entry.id   AF-A0A7S1WX46-F1
#
_cell.length_a   1.000
_cell.length_b   1.000
_cell.length_c   1.000
_cell.angle_alpha   90.00
_cell.angle_beta   90.00
_cell.angle_gamma   90.00
#
_symmetry.space_group_name_H-M   'P 1'
#
loop_
_entity.id
_entity.type
_entity.pdbx_description
1 polymer ?
#
loop_
_entity_poly.entity_id
_entity_poly.type
_entity_poly.pdbx_seq_one_letter_code
_entity_poly.pdbx_strand_id
1 'polypeptide(L)'
;EAYSLLHALRPLGCGFQEWSARYGAERTEHREAEVAALLSEVMVRRVKADVLGQLPPKRRQKILLQLPAAKAGGLKKFQADARAFASDEEYFGQLSRIKEAAAQDYAEYLIDGASGKKFLLFAHHISMLNALESTVRRREVGCIRID
;
A
#
# COMPACT_ATOMS: atom_id res chain seq x y z
N GLU A 1 -16.16 -7.65 -4.44
CA GLU A 1 -15.19 -8.73 -4.19
C GLU A 1 -15.68 -9.77 -3.18
N ALA A 2 -16.06 -9.40 -1.95
CA ALA A 2 -16.46 -10.37 -0.91
C ALA A 2 -17.57 -11.35 -1.34
N TYR A 3 -18.65 -10.87 -1.97
CA TYR A 3 -19.72 -11.73 -2.51
C TYR A 3 -19.18 -12.77 -3.48
N SER A 4 -18.41 -12.34 -4.49
CA SER A 4 -17.92 -13.22 -5.55
C SER A 4 -17.02 -14.33 -5.00
N LEU A 5 -16.14 -13.99 -4.05
CA LEU A 5 -15.26 -14.97 -3.40
C LEU A 5 -16.05 -15.98 -2.55
N LEU A 6 -17.01 -15.48 -1.74
CA LEU A 6 -17.82 -16.35 -0.90
C LEU A 6 -18.71 -17.27 -1.74
N HIS A 7 -19.39 -16.71 -2.75
CA HIS A 7 -20.26 -17.46 -3.66
C HIS A 7 -19.47 -18.53 -4.46
N ALA A 8 -18.21 -18.27 -4.80
CA ALA A 8 -17.35 -19.25 -5.47
C ALA A 8 -16.95 -20.42 -4.55
N LEU A 9 -16.75 -20.18 -3.25
CA LEU A 9 -16.39 -21.22 -2.27
C LEU A 9 -17.63 -21.97 -1.75
N ARG A 10 -18.74 -21.25 -1.59
CA ARG A 10 -20.03 -21.74 -1.10
C ARG A 10 -21.13 -20.98 -1.84
N PRO A 11 -21.78 -21.59 -2.84
CA PRO A 11 -22.86 -20.95 -3.58
C PRO A 11 -23.92 -20.40 -2.63
N LEU A 12 -24.13 -19.09 -2.72
CA LEU A 12 -25.10 -18.37 -1.91
C LEU A 12 -26.47 -18.45 -2.59
N GLY A 13 -27.54 -18.59 -1.80
CA GLY A 13 -28.92 -18.60 -2.29
C GLY A 13 -29.46 -17.23 -2.71
N CYS A 14 -28.61 -16.21 -2.79
CA CYS A 14 -28.97 -14.84 -3.17
C CYS A 14 -28.01 -14.30 -4.24
N GLY A 15 -28.52 -13.35 -5.04
CA GLY A 15 -27.72 -12.63 -6.03
C GLY A 15 -26.90 -11.49 -5.43
N PHE A 16 -25.99 -10.92 -6.21
CA PHE A 16 -25.13 -9.80 -5.78
C PHE A 16 -25.92 -8.57 -5.28
N GLN A 17 -27.04 -8.24 -5.94
CA GLN A 17 -27.86 -7.09 -5.55
C GLN A 17 -28.48 -7.26 -4.16
N GLU A 18 -29.05 -8.43 -3.90
CA GLU A 18 -29.63 -8.77 -2.60
C GLU A 18 -28.56 -8.84 -1.50
N TRP A 19 -27.42 -9.46 -1.80
CA TRP A 19 -26.26 -9.44 -0.92
C TRP A 19 -25.81 -8.01 -0.59
N SER A 20 -25.73 -7.14 -1.60
CA SER A 20 -25.29 -5.75 -1.43
C SER A 20 -26.31 -4.92 -0.65
N ALA A 21 -27.61 -5.17 -0.82
CA ALA A 21 -28.63 -4.53 0.00
C ALA A 21 -28.51 -4.94 1.48
N ARG A 22 -28.26 -6.23 1.74
CA ARG A 22 -28.20 -6.77 3.10
C ARG A 22 -26.90 -6.48 3.84
N TYR A 23 -25.76 -6.60 3.14
CA TYR A 23 -24.41 -6.55 3.73
C TYR A 23 -23.51 -5.45 3.13
N GLY A 24 -24.05 -4.55 2.30
CA GLY A 24 -23.31 -3.48 1.64
C GLY A 24 -23.17 -2.22 2.49
N ALA A 25 -23.52 -1.06 1.94
CA ALA A 25 -23.26 0.24 2.59
C ALA A 25 -24.25 0.58 3.72
N GLU A 26 -25.45 0.01 3.68
CA GLU A 26 -26.47 0.28 4.68
C GLU A 26 -26.20 -0.50 5.98
N ARG A 27 -26.38 0.19 7.12
CA ARG A 27 -26.23 -0.42 8.44
C ARG A 27 -27.49 -1.21 8.76
N THR A 28 -27.45 -2.50 8.49
CA THR A 28 -28.36 -3.46 9.12
C THR A 28 -27.84 -3.81 10.51
N GLU A 29 -28.75 -3.91 11.48
CA GLU A 29 -28.43 -4.45 12.79
C GLU A 29 -27.92 -5.90 12.61
N HIS A 30 -26.89 -6.31 13.34
CA HIS A 30 -26.27 -7.65 13.29
C HIS A 30 -25.46 -8.03 12.04
N ARG A 31 -25.27 -7.13 11.05
CA ARG A 31 -24.49 -7.38 9.84
C ARG A 31 -23.16 -8.12 10.08
N GLU A 32 -22.36 -7.64 11.02
CA GLU A 32 -21.02 -8.20 11.27
C GLU A 32 -21.08 -9.64 11.78
N ALA A 33 -22.05 -9.95 12.65
CA ALA A 33 -22.24 -11.29 13.20
C ALA A 33 -22.76 -12.26 12.11
N GLU A 34 -23.71 -11.83 11.27
CA GLU A 34 -24.21 -12.63 10.16
C GLU A 34 -23.08 -12.96 9.16
N VAL A 35 -22.27 -11.96 8.78
CA VAL A 35 -21.14 -12.16 7.88
C VAL A 35 -20.07 -13.05 8.52
N ALA A 36 -19.80 -12.89 9.81
CA ALA A 36 -18.86 -13.75 10.52
C ALA A 36 -19.32 -15.22 10.53
N ALA A 37 -20.62 -15.47 10.76
CA ALA A 37 -21.19 -16.80 10.71
C ALA A 37 -21.07 -17.42 9.31
N LEU A 38 -21.39 -16.66 8.25
CA LEU A 38 -21.23 -17.10 6.87
C LEU A 38 -19.78 -17.44 6.52
N LEU A 39 -18.82 -16.65 7.03
CA LEU A 39 -17.40 -16.85 6.76
C LEU A 39 -16.76 -17.95 7.63
N SER A 40 -17.39 -18.35 8.74
CA SER A 40 -16.80 -19.27 9.72
C SER A 40 -16.43 -20.65 9.14
N GLU A 41 -17.18 -21.11 8.13
CA GLU A 41 -16.94 -22.40 7.47
C GLU A 41 -15.85 -22.34 6.39
N VAL A 42 -15.56 -21.16 5.85
CA VAL A 42 -14.69 -20.99 4.67
C VAL A 42 -13.44 -20.15 4.94
N MET A 43 -13.41 -19.42 6.05
CA MET A 43 -12.35 -18.48 6.39
C MET A 43 -11.78 -18.79 7.77
N VAL A 44 -10.49 -19.08 7.82
CA VAL A 44 -9.73 -19.09 9.07
C VAL A 44 -9.06 -17.74 9.26
N ARG A 45 -9.43 -17.01 10.32
CA ARG A 45 -8.85 -15.72 10.68
C ARG A 45 -8.28 -15.76 12.09
N ARG A 46 -6.99 -15.43 12.23
CA ARG A 46 -6.32 -15.22 13.52
C ARG A 46 -5.52 -13.91 13.46
N VAL A 47 -5.44 -13.15 14.55
CA VAL A 47 -4.56 -11.98 14.59
C VAL A 47 -3.20 -12.37 15.16
N LYS A 48 -2.14 -11.68 14.74
CA LYS A 48 -0.77 -11.97 15.24
C LYS A 48 -0.68 -11.92 16.77
N ALA A 49 -1.49 -11.10 17.43
CA ALA A 49 -1.55 -11.04 18.90
C ALA A 49 -1.98 -12.39 19.52
N ASP A 50 -2.87 -13.14 18.87
CA ASP A 50 -3.38 -14.42 19.36
C ASP A 50 -2.39 -15.59 19.17
N VAL A 51 -1.37 -15.40 18.32
CA VAL A 51 -0.48 -16.49 17.88
C VAL A 51 1.01 -16.22 18.11
N LEU A 52 1.43 -14.97 18.29
CA LEU A 52 2.84 -14.58 18.34
C LEU A 52 3.10 -13.68 19.56
N GLY A 53 3.25 -14.30 20.73
CA GLY A 53 3.63 -13.58 21.96
C GLY A 53 5.10 -13.15 22.02
N GLN A 54 5.95 -13.67 21.13
CA GLN A 54 7.41 -13.48 21.20
C GLN A 54 7.97 -12.40 20.25
N LEU A 55 7.13 -11.81 19.39
CA LEU A 55 7.59 -10.76 18.46
C LEU A 55 7.35 -9.37 19.05
N PRO A 56 8.31 -8.44 18.89
CA PRO A 56 8.09 -7.04 19.24
C PRO A 56 6.86 -6.45 18.53
N PRO A 57 6.17 -5.49 19.15
CA PRO A 57 5.01 -4.85 18.55
C PRO A 57 5.40 -4.15 17.24
N LYS A 58 4.49 -4.22 16.25
CA LYS A 58 4.67 -3.54 14.96
C LYS A 58 4.68 -2.03 15.16
N ARG A 59 5.79 -1.38 14.83
CA ARG A 59 5.89 0.09 14.78
C ARG A 59 5.52 0.59 13.38
N ARG A 60 4.71 1.63 13.32
CA ARG A 60 4.32 2.32 12.07
C ARG A 60 4.53 3.81 12.24
N GLN A 61 5.26 4.42 11.32
CA GLN A 61 5.54 5.84 11.31
C GLN A 61 5.30 6.40 9.92
N LYS A 62 4.69 7.58 9.84
CA LYS A 62 4.56 8.35 8.60
C LYS A 62 5.64 9.42 8.63
N ILE A 63 6.60 9.32 7.71
CA ILE A 63 7.70 10.27 7.59
C ILE A 63 7.33 11.28 6.50
N LEU A 64 7.35 12.56 6.86
CA LEU A 64 7.13 13.65 5.92
C LEU A 64 8.46 13.98 5.24
N LEU A 65 8.53 13.77 3.93
CA LEU A 65 9.71 14.09 3.15
C LEU A 65 9.57 15.49 2.56
N GLN A 66 10.62 16.28 2.70
CA GLN A 66 10.70 17.59 2.06
C GLN A 66 11.10 17.41 0.60
N LEU A 67 10.39 18.10 -0.28
CA LEU A 67 10.77 18.13 -1.70
C LEU A 67 11.80 19.23 -1.91
N PRO A 68 12.83 19.00 -2.74
CA PRO A 68 13.75 20.06 -3.14
C PRO A 68 12.97 21.26 -3.70
N ALA A 69 13.37 22.49 -3.34
CA ALA A 69 12.65 23.71 -3.71
C ALA A 69 12.40 23.83 -5.22
N ALA A 70 13.35 23.35 -6.03
CA ALA A 70 13.25 23.30 -7.49
C ALA A 70 12.05 22.47 -8.00
N LYS A 71 11.67 21.40 -7.29
CA LYS A 71 10.53 20.53 -7.65
C LYS A 71 9.24 20.87 -6.90
N ALA A 72 9.34 21.58 -5.77
CA ALA A 72 8.17 21.96 -4.96
C ALA A 72 7.20 22.90 -5.69
N GLY A 73 7.73 23.85 -6.50
CA GLY A 73 6.90 24.73 -7.34
C GLY A 73 6.19 23.99 -8.46
N GLY A 74 6.85 22.99 -9.05
CA GLY A 74 6.27 22.12 -10.08
C GLY A 74 5.15 21.23 -9.53
N LEU A 75 5.29 20.73 -8.30
CA LEU A 75 4.27 19.87 -7.69
C LEU A 75 2.95 20.60 -7.43
N LYS A 76 2.99 21.86 -6.98
CA LYS A 76 1.75 22.63 -6.73
C LYS A 76 0.96 22.85 -8.03
N LYS A 77 1.66 23.14 -9.13
CA LYS A 77 1.07 23.25 -10.47
C LYS A 77 0.53 21.90 -10.94
N PHE A 78 1.33 20.85 -10.80
CA PHE A 78 0.96 19.48 -11.15
C PHE A 78 -0.30 18.99 -10.41
N GLN A 79 -0.47 19.35 -9.14
CA GLN A 79 -1.68 19.02 -8.37
C GLN A 79 -2.91 19.81 -8.82
N ALA A 80 -2.74 21.06 -9.26
CA ALA A 80 -3.83 21.86 -9.83
C ALA A 80 -4.29 21.28 -11.17
N ASP A 81 -3.35 20.76 -11.95
CA ASP A 81 -3.58 20.14 -13.27
C ASP A 81 -3.95 18.65 -13.18
N ALA A 82 -4.30 18.13 -11.99
CA ALA A 82 -4.62 16.71 -11.80
C ALA A 82 -5.75 16.21 -12.72
N ARG A 83 -6.66 17.11 -13.15
CA ARG A 83 -7.74 16.79 -14.11
C ARG A 83 -7.30 16.75 -15.57
N ALA A 84 -6.09 17.19 -15.88
CA ALA A 84 -5.56 17.20 -17.25
C ALA A 84 -4.94 15.86 -17.66
N PHE A 85 -4.75 14.93 -16.72
CA PHE A 85 -4.22 13.59 -17.01
C PHE A 85 -5.31 12.69 -17.57
N ALA A 86 -4.95 11.87 -18.56
CA ALA A 86 -5.90 10.98 -19.22
C ALA A 86 -6.31 9.79 -18.34
N SER A 87 -5.46 9.42 -17.37
CA SER A 87 -5.70 8.33 -16.44
C SER A 87 -5.01 8.55 -15.09
N ASP A 88 -5.51 7.86 -14.06
CA ASP A 88 -4.86 7.81 -12.75
C ASP A 88 -3.44 7.23 -12.84
N GLU A 89 -3.21 6.25 -13.70
CA GLU A 89 -1.91 5.63 -13.89
C GLU A 89 -0.87 6.64 -14.40
N GLU A 90 -1.25 7.47 -15.38
CA GLU A 90 -0.41 8.54 -15.90
C GLU A 90 -0.10 9.60 -14.82
N TYR A 91 -1.13 10.03 -14.09
CA TYR A 91 -0.99 10.99 -13.00
C TYR A 91 -0.03 10.46 -11.91
N PHE A 92 -0.23 9.23 -11.45
CA PHE A 92 0.61 8.64 -10.40
C PHE A 92 2.03 8.33 -10.90
N GLY A 93 2.19 7.94 -12.16
CA GLY A 93 3.50 7.75 -12.78
C GLY A 93 4.33 9.02 -12.81
N GLN A 94 3.72 10.17 -13.16
CA GLN A 94 4.42 11.46 -13.13
C GLN A 94 4.65 11.94 -11.69
N LEU A 95 3.68 11.75 -10.79
CA LEU A 95 3.83 12.07 -9.37
C LEU A 95 4.99 11.30 -8.72
N SER A 96 5.18 10.04 -9.13
CA SER A 96 6.31 9.20 -8.73
C SER A 96 7.64 9.88 -9.07
N ARG A 97 7.82 10.31 -10.33
CA ARG A 97 9.04 10.98 -10.81
C ARG A 97 9.37 12.27 -10.06
N ILE A 98 8.36 13.01 -9.65
CA ILE A 98 8.55 14.22 -8.84
C ILE A 98 9.10 13.86 -7.46
N LYS A 99 8.61 12.76 -6.87
CA LYS A 99 8.95 12.30 -5.52
C LYS A 99 10.26 11.51 -5.44
N GLU A 100 10.78 11.00 -6.56
CA GLU A 100 11.99 10.15 -6.61
C GLU A 100 13.16 10.75 -5.82
N ALA A 101 13.49 12.02 -6.04
CA ALA A 101 14.62 12.67 -5.36
C ALA A 101 14.49 12.64 -3.83
N ALA A 102 13.32 13.02 -3.30
CA ALA A 102 13.09 12.99 -1.86
C ALA A 102 13.10 11.56 -1.28
N ALA A 103 12.62 10.59 -2.05
CA ALA A 103 12.68 9.18 -1.65
C ALA A 103 14.12 8.64 -1.65
N GLN A 104 14.93 9.02 -2.63
CA GLN A 104 16.35 8.68 -2.72
C GLN A 104 17.14 9.27 -1.55
N ASP A 105 16.95 10.55 -1.24
CA ASP A 105 17.61 11.22 -0.11
C ASP A 105 17.28 10.52 1.22
N TYR A 106 16.01 10.14 1.40
CA TYR A 106 15.60 9.41 2.59
C TYR A 106 16.17 7.99 2.66
N ALA A 107 16.27 7.30 1.52
CA ALA A 107 16.90 5.99 1.46
C ALA A 107 18.39 6.07 1.82
N GLU A 108 19.11 7.12 1.39
CA GLU A 108 20.49 7.36 1.82
C GLU A 108 20.59 7.58 3.33
N TYR A 109 19.73 8.43 3.89
CA TYR A 109 19.67 8.64 5.34
C TYR A 109 19.44 7.33 6.11
N LEU A 110 18.58 6.45 5.60
CA LEU A 110 18.33 5.14 6.21
C LEU A 110 19.55 4.22 6.13
N ILE A 111 20.26 4.22 4.99
CA ILE A 111 21.49 3.43 4.82
C ILE A 111 22.56 3.88 5.83
N ASP A 112 22.72 5.20 5.99
CA ASP A 112 23.75 5.79 6.85
C ASP A 112 23.48 5.61 8.33
N GLY A 113 22.21 5.76 8.74
CA GLY A 113 21.81 5.69 10.15
C GLY A 113 21.65 4.26 10.70
N ALA A 114 21.85 3.22 9.90
CA ALA A 114 21.37 1.88 10.24
C ALA A 114 22.40 0.77 10.02
N SER A 115 23.59 0.93 10.61
CA SER A 115 24.59 -0.14 10.68
C SER A 115 23.97 -1.44 11.18
N GLY A 116 24.18 -2.52 10.42
CA GLY A 116 23.71 -3.87 10.74
C GLY A 116 22.21 -4.14 10.54
N LYS A 117 21.43 -3.20 9.99
CA LYS A 117 19.99 -3.43 9.70
C LYS A 117 19.75 -3.74 8.23
N LYS A 118 18.67 -4.49 7.97
CA LYS A 118 18.17 -4.78 6.63
C LYS A 118 16.82 -4.09 6.42
N PHE A 119 16.59 -3.62 5.20
CA PHE A 119 15.37 -2.92 4.82
C PHE A 119 14.67 -3.64 3.68
N LEU A 120 13.34 -3.54 3.67
CA LEU A 120 12.50 -3.88 2.53
C LEU A 120 11.87 -2.57 2.05
N LEU A 121 12.19 -2.17 0.81
CA LEU A 121 11.64 -0.99 0.18
C LEU A 121 10.54 -1.42 -0.80
N PHE A 122 9.37 -0.82 -0.69
CA PHE A 122 8.24 -1.09 -1.56
C PHE A 122 7.89 0.16 -2.36
N ALA A 123 7.69 0.01 -3.67
CA ALA A 123 7.17 1.06 -4.52
C ALA A 123 6.26 0.45 -5.60
N HIS A 124 5.28 1.23 -6.05
CA HIS A 124 4.33 0.77 -7.05
C HIS A 124 4.86 0.93 -8.49
N HIS A 125 5.57 2.03 -8.76
CA HIS A 125 6.08 2.32 -10.10
C HIS A 125 7.52 1.84 -10.25
N ILE A 126 7.80 1.17 -11.36
CA ILE A 126 9.14 0.72 -11.75
C ILE A 126 10.14 1.89 -11.78
N SER A 127 9.71 3.10 -12.16
CA SER A 127 10.59 4.28 -12.16
C SER A 127 11.14 4.62 -10.77
N MET A 128 10.29 4.51 -9.73
CA MET A 128 10.71 4.71 -8.35
C MET A 128 11.67 3.62 -7.89
N LEU A 129 11.41 2.36 -8.27
CA LEU A 129 12.33 1.25 -7.98
C LEU A 129 13.69 1.47 -8.64
N ASN A 130 13.73 1.88 -9.91
CA ASN A 130 14.95 2.23 -10.61
C ASN A 130 15.72 3.36 -9.89
N ALA A 131 15.01 4.41 -9.45
CA ALA A 131 15.62 5.52 -8.74
C ALA A 131 16.22 5.07 -7.39
N LEU A 132 15.48 4.28 -6.61
CA LEU A 132 15.97 3.73 -5.34
C LEU A 132 17.15 2.79 -5.55
N GLU A 133 17.10 1.91 -6.55
CA GLU A 133 18.21 1.00 -6.89
C GLU A 133 19.47 1.78 -7.28
N SER A 134 19.35 2.85 -8.06
CA SER A 134 20.49 3.70 -8.41
C SER A 134 21.17 4.31 -7.18
N THR A 135 20.40 4.65 -6.15
CA THR A 135 20.92 5.13 -4.86
C THR A 135 21.64 4.02 -4.11
N VAL A 136 21.03 2.85 -4.00
CA VAL A 136 21.61 1.69 -3.31
C VAL A 136 22.93 1.26 -3.96
N ARG A 137 22.98 1.22 -5.30
CA ARG A 137 24.20 0.91 -6.06
C ARG A 137 25.29 1.97 -5.88
N ARG A 138 24.93 3.26 -5.90
CA ARG A 138 25.89 4.36 -5.67
C ARG A 138 26.52 4.28 -4.27
N ARG A 139 25.77 3.83 -3.26
CA ARG A 139 26.26 3.63 -1.89
C ARG A 139 26.94 2.27 -1.68
N GLU A 140 27.11 1.48 -2.74
CA GLU A 140 27.77 0.16 -2.72
C GLU A 140 27.13 -0.82 -1.73
N VAL A 141 25.81 -0.72 -1.53
CA VAL A 141 25.05 -1.61 -0.63
C VAL A 141 24.50 -2.79 -1.43
N GLY A 142 24.71 -4.01 -0.93
CA GLY A 142 24.14 -5.22 -1.55
C GLY A 142 22.61 -5.21 -1.48
N CYS A 143 21.94 -5.48 -2.61
CA CYS A 143 20.48 -5.54 -2.68
C CYS A 143 19.97 -6.66 -3.59
N ILE A 144 18.72 -7.06 -3.34
CA ILE A 144 17.94 -7.94 -4.21
C ILE A 144 16.72 -7.14 -4.66
N ARG A 145 16.44 -7.18 -5.97
CA ARG A 145 15.30 -6.52 -6.58
C ARG A 145 14.33 -7.56 -7.14
N ILE A 146 13.03 -7.34 -6.92
CA ILE A 146 11.93 -8.13 -7.44
C ILE A 146 10.89 -7.11 -7.95
N ASP A 147 10.50 -7.25 -9.22
CA ASP A 147 9.53 -6.39 -9.91
C ASP A 147 8.16 -7.09 -10.01
#